data_AF-D7DZV4-F1
#
_entry.id   AF-D7DZV4-F1
#
_cell.length_a   1.000
_cell.length_b   1.000
_cell.length_c   1.000
_cell.angle_alpha   90.00
_cell.angle_beta   90.00
_cell.angle_gamma   90.00
#
_symmetry.space_group_name_H-M   'P 1'
#
loop_
_entity.id
_entity.type
_entity.pdbx_description
1 polymer ?
#
loop_
_entity_poly.entity_id
_entity_poly.type
_entity_poly.pdbx_seq_one_letter_code
_entity_poly.pdbx_strand_id
1 'polypeptide(L)'
;MKKWLWLILLMLVTTIALMGSTSFFPHPETLPIVETTPKQQPQPQPQNKNTNTLLVSADRLLAHIRKLNFQRYTPKERSHRARYITNELQKSGWKPQIEKLPTGVNIFAQKQGKDKGAGAILIAAHYDTVDLSPGADY
;
A
#
# COMPACT_ATOMS: atom_id res chain seq x y z
N MET A 1 -9.02 57.01 4.23
CA MET A 1 -8.22 56.50 3.09
C MET A 1 -7.34 55.28 3.44
N LYS A 2 -6.73 55.20 4.64
CA LYS A 2 -5.82 54.09 5.01
C LYS A 2 -6.46 52.68 5.13
N LYS A 3 -7.75 52.58 5.47
CA LYS A 3 -8.48 51.30 5.59
C LYS A 3 -8.85 50.67 4.24
N TRP A 4 -9.04 51.48 3.20
CA TRP A 4 -9.38 51.03 1.85
C TRP A 4 -8.15 50.49 1.12
N LEU A 5 -6.97 51.08 1.35
CA LEU A 5 -5.69 50.54 0.89
C LEU A 5 -5.43 49.13 1.43
N TRP A 6 -5.82 48.84 2.67
CA TRP A 6 -5.65 47.52 3.27
C TRP A 6 -6.54 46.46 2.63
N LEU A 7 -7.77 46.83 2.24
CA LEU A 7 -8.68 45.93 1.53
C LEU A 7 -8.20 45.62 0.11
N ILE A 8 -7.65 46.61 -0.59
CA ILE A 8 -7.05 46.41 -1.93
C ILE A 8 -5.82 45.51 -1.82
N LEU A 9 -4.95 45.72 -0.83
CA LEU A 9 -3.79 44.87 -0.60
C LEU A 9 -4.19 43.42 -0.28
N LEU A 10 -5.22 43.23 0.55
CA LEU A 10 -5.69 41.91 0.94
C LEU A 10 -6.33 41.16 -0.25
N MET A 11 -7.02 41.87 -1.15
CA MET A 11 -7.55 41.29 -2.39
C MET A 11 -6.45 40.94 -3.40
N LEU A 12 -5.36 41.72 -3.44
CA LEU A 12 -4.22 41.44 -4.31
C LEU A 12 -3.45 40.18 -3.84
N VAL A 13 -3.28 40.00 -2.54
CA VAL A 13 -2.59 38.82 -1.98
C VAL A 13 -3.40 37.54 -2.18
N THR A 14 -4.73 37.59 -2.07
CA THR A 14 -5.57 36.40 -2.30
C THR A 14 -5.57 35.96 -3.76
N THR A 15 -5.57 36.89 -4.72
CA THR A 15 -5.51 36.55 -6.15
C THR A 15 -4.17 35.91 -6.56
N ILE A 16 -3.05 36.36 -5.98
CA ILE A 16 -1.72 35.76 -6.25
C ILE A 16 -1.60 34.35 -5.62
N ALA A 17 -2.18 34.13 -4.44
CA ALA A 17 -2.17 32.81 -3.79
C ALA A 17 -3.03 31.75 -4.50
N LEU A 18 -4.05 32.16 -5.26
CA LEU A 18 -4.94 31.26 -6.00
C LEU A 18 -4.43 30.91 -7.42
N MET A 19 -3.47 31.65 -7.97
CA MET A 19 -2.89 31.38 -9.30
C MET A 19 -1.55 30.63 -9.27
N GLY A 20 -0.93 30.46 -8.10
CA GLY A 20 0.44 29.99 -7.94
C GLY A 20 0.58 28.53 -7.51
N SER A 21 0.03 27.57 -8.25
CA SER A 21 0.40 26.15 -8.12
C SER A 21 0.12 25.36 -9.40
N THR A 22 0.60 25.88 -10.53
CA THR A 22 0.90 25.04 -11.69
C THR A 22 2.37 24.64 -11.58
N SER A 23 2.61 23.52 -10.92
CA SER A 23 3.93 22.89 -10.86
C SER A 23 4.32 22.38 -12.25
N PHE A 24 4.86 23.26 -13.08
CA PHE A 24 5.53 22.92 -14.32
C PHE A 24 6.90 22.31 -13.97
N PHE A 25 6.91 21.04 -13.61
CA PHE A 25 8.16 20.28 -13.63
C PHE A 25 8.53 20.03 -15.10
N PRO A 26 9.70 20.47 -15.58
CA PRO A 26 10.18 20.05 -16.88
C PRO A 26 10.34 18.53 -16.87
N HIS A 27 9.69 17.85 -17.81
CA HIS A 27 9.97 16.45 -18.11
C HIS A 27 11.45 16.36 -18.51
N PRO A 28 12.29 15.57 -17.83
CA PRO A 28 13.64 15.32 -18.31
C PRO A 28 13.53 14.74 -19.72
N GLU A 29 14.19 15.37 -20.69
CA GLU A 29 14.33 14.78 -22.03
C GLU A 29 14.88 13.37 -21.89
N THR A 30 14.18 12.39 -22.47
CA THR A 30 14.67 11.02 -22.59
C THR A 30 15.96 11.05 -23.40
N LEU A 31 17.10 10.95 -22.70
CA LEU A 31 18.38 10.74 -23.36
C LEU A 31 18.30 9.44 -24.17
N PRO A 32 18.79 9.40 -25.42
CA PRO A 32 18.88 8.16 -26.16
C PRO A 32 19.77 7.21 -25.36
N ILE A 33 19.22 6.05 -24.97
CA ILE A 33 19.98 4.97 -24.35
C ILE A 33 20.98 4.50 -25.39
N VAL A 34 22.22 4.97 -25.28
CA VAL A 34 23.35 4.37 -25.99
C VAL A 34 23.76 3.15 -25.18
N GLU A 35 23.43 1.97 -25.69
CA GLU A 35 23.82 0.70 -25.09
C GLU A 35 25.30 0.43 -25.39
N THR A 36 26.18 1.06 -24.61
CA THR A 36 27.64 0.81 -24.62
C THR A 36 28.09 -0.06 -23.46
N THR A 37 27.29 -1.05 -23.05
CA THR A 37 27.74 -2.04 -22.07
C THR A 37 28.37 -3.22 -22.81
N PRO A 38 29.65 -3.53 -22.59
CA PRO A 38 30.24 -4.77 -23.09
C PRO A 38 29.39 -5.95 -22.60
N LYS A 39 29.01 -6.89 -23.48
CA LYS A 39 28.36 -8.14 -23.09
C LYS A 39 29.31 -8.90 -22.15
N GLN A 40 29.11 -8.70 -20.85
CA GLN A 40 29.84 -9.45 -19.83
C GLN A 40 29.32 -10.87 -19.85
N GLN A 41 30.19 -11.80 -20.25
CA GLN A 41 29.92 -13.23 -20.22
C GLN A 41 29.59 -13.63 -18.78
N PRO A 42 28.44 -14.30 -18.53
CA PRO A 42 28.02 -14.61 -17.17
C PRO A 42 29.06 -15.52 -16.51
N GLN A 43 29.75 -15.00 -15.49
CA GLN A 43 30.53 -15.84 -14.58
C GLN A 43 29.57 -16.78 -13.86
N PRO A 44 29.92 -18.08 -13.69
CA PRO A 44 29.14 -18.99 -12.87
C PRO A 44 29.20 -18.50 -11.43
N GLN A 45 28.14 -17.80 -11.03
CA GLN A 45 27.90 -17.41 -9.65
C GLN A 45 27.80 -18.70 -8.83
N PRO A 46 28.50 -18.83 -7.68
CA PRO A 46 28.32 -19.99 -6.83
C PRO A 46 26.84 -20.11 -6.49
N GLN A 47 26.18 -21.15 -7.01
CA GLN A 47 24.83 -21.51 -6.64
C GLN A 47 24.84 -21.81 -5.15
N ASN A 48 24.51 -20.80 -4.36
CA ASN A 48 24.28 -20.96 -2.95
C ASN A 48 23.01 -21.83 -2.84
N LYS A 49 23.18 -23.15 -2.73
CA LYS A 49 22.12 -24.16 -2.58
C LYS A 49 21.48 -24.11 -1.19
N ASN A 50 21.27 -22.91 -0.67
CA ASN A 50 20.40 -22.68 0.47
C ASN A 50 19.01 -22.34 -0.08
N THR A 51 18.37 -23.32 -0.73
CA THR A 51 16.95 -23.31 -1.09
C THR A 51 16.05 -23.48 0.14
N ASN A 52 16.34 -22.77 1.23
CA ASN A 52 15.33 -22.44 2.23
C ASN A 52 14.59 -21.17 1.77
N THR A 53 14.17 -21.16 0.51
CA THR A 53 13.18 -20.21 0.04
C THR A 53 11.93 -20.45 0.88
N LEU A 54 11.51 -19.46 1.67
CA LEU A 54 10.18 -19.42 2.24
C LEU A 54 9.20 -19.45 1.06
N LEU A 55 8.73 -20.65 0.73
CA LEU A 55 7.92 -20.90 -0.46
C LEU A 55 6.50 -20.40 -0.19
N VAL A 56 6.28 -19.11 -0.45
CA VAL A 56 4.93 -18.60 -0.70
C VAL A 56 4.49 -19.16 -2.05
N SER A 57 3.36 -19.88 -2.08
CA SER A 57 2.79 -20.38 -3.33
C SER A 57 2.18 -19.21 -4.11
N ALA A 58 2.73 -18.94 -5.30
CA ALA A 58 2.23 -17.91 -6.21
C ALA A 58 0.75 -18.14 -6.57
N ASP A 59 0.37 -19.38 -6.86
CA ASP A 59 -1.02 -19.73 -7.19
C ASP A 59 -1.98 -19.47 -6.04
N ARG A 60 -1.58 -19.81 -4.80
CA ARG A 60 -2.40 -19.52 -3.62
C ARG A 60 -2.52 -18.02 -3.38
N LEU A 61 -1.42 -17.26 -3.56
CA LEU A 61 -1.44 -15.81 -3.43
C LEU A 61 -2.38 -15.19 -4.47
N LEU A 62 -2.24 -15.56 -5.74
CA LEU A 62 -3.08 -15.07 -6.82
C LEU A 62 -4.56 -15.45 -6.61
N ALA A 63 -4.84 -16.65 -6.08
CA ALA A 63 -6.20 -17.04 -5.72
C ALA A 63 -6.80 -16.15 -4.62
N HIS A 64 -6.01 -15.71 -3.63
CA HIS A 64 -6.47 -14.74 -2.63
C HIS A 64 -6.68 -13.35 -3.25
N ILE A 65 -5.79 -12.89 -4.14
CA ILE A 65 -5.93 -11.62 -4.86
C ILE A 65 -7.22 -11.62 -5.69
N ARG A 66 -7.47 -12.68 -6.48
CA ARG A 66 -8.71 -12.81 -7.27
C ARG A 66 -9.98 -12.81 -6.41
N LYS A 67 -9.93 -13.38 -5.20
CA LYS A 67 -11.05 -13.33 -4.23
C LYS A 67 -11.17 -11.99 -3.51
N LEU A 68 -10.10 -11.21 -3.51
CA LEU A 68 -10.04 -9.85 -2.98
C LEU A 68 -10.53 -8.81 -3.98
N ASN A 69 -10.67 -9.22 -5.21
CA ASN A 69 -10.65 -8.34 -6.32
C ASN A 69 -12.04 -7.73 -6.63
N PHE A 70 -12.39 -6.73 -5.83
CA PHE A 70 -13.58 -5.91 -5.96
C PHE A 70 -13.41 -4.71 -5.03
N GLN A 71 -14.22 -3.67 -5.21
CA GLN A 71 -14.20 -2.48 -4.36
C GLN A 71 -14.52 -2.79 -2.89
N ARG A 72 -13.76 -2.15 -1.97
CA ARG A 72 -13.86 -2.30 -0.51
C ARG A 72 -13.90 -0.92 0.17
N TYR A 73 -14.71 -0.03 -0.37
CA TYR A 73 -14.84 1.36 0.07
C TYR A 73 -15.95 1.50 1.11
N THR A 74 -17.13 0.95 0.82
CA THR A 74 -18.29 1.11 1.70
C THR A 74 -18.16 0.26 2.97
N PRO A 75 -18.81 0.65 4.09
CA PRO A 75 -18.79 -0.15 5.32
C PRO A 75 -19.24 -1.60 5.12
N LYS A 76 -20.22 -1.82 4.23
CA LYS A 76 -20.72 -3.16 3.90
C LYS A 76 -19.68 -4.00 3.18
N GLU A 77 -19.00 -3.43 2.18
CA GLU A 77 -17.92 -4.13 1.45
C GLU A 77 -16.74 -4.45 2.38
N ARG A 78 -16.34 -3.48 3.22
CA ARG A 78 -15.27 -3.67 4.22
C ARG A 78 -15.63 -4.77 5.22
N SER A 79 -16.88 -4.80 5.70
CA SER A 79 -17.37 -5.86 6.60
C SER A 79 -17.36 -7.24 5.93
N HIS A 80 -17.82 -7.33 4.68
CA HIS A 80 -17.77 -8.57 3.92
C HIS A 80 -16.33 -9.05 3.74
N ARG A 81 -15.40 -8.12 3.43
CA ARG A 81 -13.99 -8.49 3.29
C ARG A 81 -13.37 -8.92 4.61
N ALA A 82 -13.67 -8.21 5.70
CA ALA A 82 -13.11 -8.53 7.00
C ALA A 82 -13.47 -9.97 7.43
N ARG A 83 -14.69 -10.40 7.13
CA ARG A 83 -15.13 -11.78 7.33
C ARG A 83 -14.28 -12.78 6.56
N TYR A 84 -13.99 -12.52 5.28
CA TYR A 84 -13.12 -13.38 4.49
C TYR A 84 -11.73 -13.52 5.13
N ILE A 85 -11.08 -12.41 5.47
CA ILE A 85 -9.71 -12.43 6.03
C ILE A 85 -9.70 -13.22 7.33
N THR A 86 -10.69 -12.97 8.19
CA THR A 86 -10.88 -13.67 9.45
C THR A 86 -11.01 -15.18 9.23
N ASN A 87 -11.83 -15.60 8.27
CA ASN A 87 -12.03 -17.02 7.95
C ASN A 87 -10.75 -17.68 7.42
N GLU A 88 -10.01 -17.03 6.52
CA GLU A 88 -8.76 -17.59 5.98
C GLU A 88 -7.65 -17.67 7.04
N LEU A 89 -7.57 -16.70 7.95
CA LEU A 89 -6.67 -16.75 9.11
C LEU A 89 -7.01 -17.93 10.02
N GLN A 90 -8.30 -18.13 10.35
CA GLN A 90 -8.76 -19.25 11.16
C GLN A 90 -8.45 -20.61 10.51
N LYS A 91 -8.72 -20.77 9.21
CA LYS A 91 -8.36 -21.99 8.46
C LYS A 91 -6.86 -22.28 8.49
N SER A 92 -6.05 -21.23 8.60
CA SER A 92 -4.58 -21.32 8.69
C SER A 92 -4.08 -21.50 10.13
N GLY A 93 -4.98 -21.74 11.10
CA GLY A 93 -4.64 -21.99 12.50
C GLY A 93 -4.38 -20.75 13.35
N TRP A 94 -4.64 -19.55 12.82
CA TRP A 94 -4.53 -18.31 13.58
C TRP A 94 -5.80 -18.04 14.39
N LYS A 95 -5.66 -17.19 15.42
CA LYS A 95 -6.77 -16.73 16.26
C LYS A 95 -6.99 -15.22 16.02
N PRO A 96 -7.67 -14.82 14.94
CA PRO A 96 -7.94 -13.42 14.67
C PRO A 96 -8.92 -12.83 15.70
N GLN A 97 -8.71 -11.57 16.01
CA GLN A 97 -9.53 -10.73 16.89
C GLN A 97 -9.97 -9.51 16.10
N ILE A 98 -11.24 -9.13 16.26
CA ILE A 98 -11.78 -7.92 15.66
C ILE A 98 -11.61 -6.78 16.65
N GLU A 99 -10.86 -5.77 16.24
CA GLU A 99 -10.73 -4.50 16.96
C GLU A 99 -11.65 -3.48 16.29
N LYS A 100 -12.59 -2.93 17.06
CA LYS A 100 -13.56 -1.95 16.55
C LYS A 100 -12.97 -0.55 16.61
N LEU A 101 -13.13 0.20 15.53
CA LEU A 101 -12.78 1.61 15.41
C LEU A 101 -14.06 2.43 15.15
N PRO A 102 -14.06 3.75 15.37
CA PRO A 102 -15.22 4.60 15.08
C PRO A 102 -15.72 4.49 13.63
N THR A 103 -14.81 4.27 12.68
CA THR A 103 -15.10 4.28 11.24
C THR A 103 -14.81 2.94 10.54
N GLY A 104 -14.52 1.88 11.29
CA GLY A 104 -14.14 0.59 10.71
C GLY A 104 -13.72 -0.47 11.71
N VAL A 105 -13.01 -1.48 11.22
CA VAL A 105 -12.46 -2.56 12.03
C VAL A 105 -11.06 -2.92 11.58
N ASN A 106 -10.21 -3.22 12.54
CA ASN A 106 -8.95 -3.92 12.33
C ASN A 106 -9.14 -5.42 12.59
N ILE A 107 -8.30 -6.23 11.95
CA ILE A 107 -8.23 -7.67 12.17
C ILE A 107 -6.84 -7.95 12.69
N PHE A 108 -6.74 -8.32 13.96
CA PHE A 108 -5.48 -8.59 14.62
C PHE A 108 -5.32 -10.09 14.81
N ALA A 109 -4.20 -10.67 14.39
CA ALA A 109 -3.88 -12.07 14.64
C ALA A 109 -2.44 -12.18 15.13
N GLN A 110 -2.25 -12.92 16.21
CA GLN A 110 -0.94 -13.12 16.83
C GLN A 110 -0.60 -14.61 16.94
N LYS A 111 0.69 -14.90 16.87
CA LYS A 111 1.27 -16.20 17.19
C LYS A 111 2.37 -15.99 18.21
N GLN A 112 2.15 -16.50 19.42
CA GLN A 112 3.10 -16.34 20.51
C GLN A 112 4.39 -17.12 20.20
N GLY A 113 5.54 -16.45 20.37
CA GLY A 113 6.84 -17.10 20.34
C GLY A 113 7.08 -17.99 21.56
N LYS A 114 8.15 -18.78 21.53
CA LYS A 114 8.56 -19.61 22.69
C LYS A 114 9.26 -18.78 23.77
N ASP A 115 10.01 -17.76 23.37
CA ASP A 115 10.69 -16.85 24.28
C ASP A 115 9.73 -15.73 24.72
N LYS A 116 9.58 -15.57 26.03
CA LYS A 116 8.72 -14.54 26.64
C LYS A 116 9.42 -13.18 26.76
N GLY A 117 10.75 -13.13 26.64
CA GLY A 117 11.55 -11.89 26.65
C GLY A 117 11.79 -11.31 25.25
N ALA A 118 11.42 -12.04 24.19
CA ALA A 118 11.56 -11.57 22.83
C ALA A 118 10.54 -10.47 22.50
N GLY A 119 10.96 -9.51 21.66
CA GLY A 119 10.07 -8.50 21.09
C GLY A 119 9.09 -9.07 20.06
N ALA A 120 8.21 -8.22 19.54
CA ALA A 120 7.22 -8.59 18.52
C ALA A 120 7.69 -8.18 17.11
N ILE A 121 7.36 -9.01 16.12
CA ILE A 121 7.41 -8.63 14.71
C ILE A 121 5.98 -8.31 14.29
N LEU A 122 5.73 -7.06 13.89
CA LEU A 122 4.43 -6.63 13.38
C LEU A 122 4.45 -6.58 11.86
N ILE A 123 3.49 -7.25 11.24
CA ILE A 123 3.22 -7.16 9.80
C ILE A 123 1.79 -6.62 9.66
N ALA A 124 1.63 -5.56 8.88
CA ALA A 124 0.35 -4.89 8.70
C ALA A 124 0.14 -4.52 7.22
N ALA A 125 -1.12 -4.53 6.81
CA ALA A 125 -1.58 -4.02 5.53
C ALA A 125 -3.01 -3.51 5.70
N HIS A 126 -3.37 -2.44 4.99
CA HIS A 126 -4.75 -2.00 4.90
C HIS A 126 -5.49 -2.87 3.88
N TYR A 127 -6.79 -3.07 4.08
CA TYR A 127 -7.62 -3.95 3.23
C TYR A 127 -8.78 -3.23 2.57
N ASP A 128 -8.99 -1.96 2.87
CA ASP A 128 -9.96 -1.09 2.22
C ASP A 128 -9.44 -0.61 0.85
N THR A 129 -10.33 -0.01 0.07
CA THR A 129 -9.99 0.65 -1.19
C THR A 129 -10.60 2.04 -1.23
N VAL A 130 -10.12 2.83 -2.18
CA VAL A 130 -10.83 4.02 -2.63
C VAL A 130 -12.09 3.64 -3.42
N ASP A 131 -12.97 4.62 -3.61
CA ASP A 131 -14.16 4.48 -4.45
C ASP A 131 -13.78 4.15 -5.90
N LEU A 132 -14.62 3.37 -6.57
CA LEU A 132 -14.46 2.94 -7.97
C LEU A 132 -13.14 2.20 -8.27
N SER A 133 -12.49 1.62 -7.26
CA SER A 133 -11.24 0.86 -7.44
C SER A 133 -11.23 -0.45 -6.64
N PRO A 134 -10.72 -1.56 -7.22
CA PRO A 134 -10.47 -2.80 -6.49
C PRO A 134 -9.17 -2.77 -5.64
N GLY A 135 -8.34 -1.73 -5.78
CA GLY A 135 -7.06 -1.61 -5.07
C GLY A 135 -5.98 -2.63 -5.47
N ALA A 136 -6.21 -3.40 -6.51
CA ALA A 136 -5.22 -4.24 -7.17
C ALA A 136 -5.59 -4.31 -8.67
N ASP A 137 -4.62 -4.15 -9.56
CA ASP A 137 -4.81 -4.34 -11.00
C ASP A 137 -4.60 -5.83 -11.35
N TYR A 138 -5.35 -6.37 -12.31
CA TYR A 138 -5.18 -7.72 -12.87
C TYR A 138 -5.68 -7.77 -14.30
#